data_AF-A0A511D4R2-F1
#
_entry.id   AF-A0A511D4R2-F1
#
_cell.length_a   1.000
_cell.length_b   1.000
_cell.length_c   1.000
_cell.angle_alpha   90.00
_cell.angle_beta   90.00
_cell.angle_gamma   90.00
#
_symmetry.space_group_name_H-M   'P 1'
#
loop_
_entity.id
_entity.type
_entity.pdbx_description
1 polymer ?
#
loop_
_entity_poly.entity_id
_entity_poly.type
_entity_poly.pdbx_seq_one_letter_code
_entity_poly.pdbx_strand_id
1 'polypeptide(L)'
;MHPDAERTPNGVGVPTTPTTLTVAAPRHELGTSPAANAQWPDRLIRLLTQEVRAAVAGGLLTAAEGEQLLARLTLVIDQAMTPTRP
;
A
#
# COMPACT_ATOMS: atom_id res chain seq x y z
N MET A 1 -23.85 -43.19 -38.53
CA MET A 1 -22.50 -43.06 -39.11
C MET A 1 -21.80 -41.91 -38.41
N HIS A 2 -20.96 -42.22 -37.42
CA HIS A 2 -19.88 -41.36 -36.91
C HIS A 2 -18.57 -42.02 -37.39
N PRO A 3 -17.54 -41.25 -37.78
CA PRO A 3 -16.42 -40.89 -36.87
C PRO A 3 -16.02 -39.40 -37.02
N ASP A 4 -15.58 -38.68 -35.97
CA ASP A 4 -14.26 -38.70 -35.27
C ASP A 4 -13.18 -37.87 -36.00
N ALA A 5 -12.25 -37.30 -35.20
CA ALA A 5 -11.11 -36.43 -35.52
C ALA A 5 -11.40 -34.91 -35.61
N GLU A 6 -10.72 -34.01 -34.90
CA GLU A 6 -9.65 -34.12 -33.93
C GLU A 6 -9.39 -32.72 -33.31
N ARG A 7 -8.71 -32.71 -32.16
CA ARG A 7 -7.85 -31.62 -31.66
C ARG A 7 -8.45 -30.58 -30.71
N THR A 8 -8.41 -30.91 -29.42
CA THR A 8 -8.08 -29.94 -28.37
C THR A 8 -6.59 -29.55 -28.49
N PRO A 9 -6.18 -28.35 -28.03
CA PRO A 9 -5.74 -28.27 -26.63
C PRO A 9 -6.06 -26.93 -25.93
N ASN A 10 -6.39 -27.05 -24.64
CA ASN A 10 -5.93 -26.19 -23.55
C ASN A 10 -5.71 -24.70 -23.86
N GLY A 11 -6.79 -23.93 -23.78
CA GLY A 11 -6.73 -22.56 -23.30
C GLY A 11 -7.20 -22.55 -21.85
N VAL A 12 -6.38 -23.05 -20.91
CA VAL A 12 -6.56 -22.72 -19.49
C VAL A 12 -6.25 -21.22 -19.39
N GLY A 13 -7.25 -20.40 -19.68
CA GLY A 13 -7.27 -19.02 -19.22
C GLY A 13 -7.36 -19.10 -17.71
N VAL A 14 -6.21 -19.16 -17.05
CA VAL A 14 -6.14 -18.79 -15.63
C VAL A 14 -6.73 -17.38 -15.57
N PRO A 15 -7.88 -17.17 -14.91
CA PRO A 15 -8.15 -15.83 -14.45
C PRO A 15 -7.05 -15.58 -13.42
N THR A 16 -6.02 -14.81 -13.79
CA THR A 16 -5.19 -14.11 -12.82
C THR A 16 -6.12 -13.10 -12.17
N THR A 17 -6.94 -13.59 -11.24
CA THR A 17 -7.65 -12.76 -10.30
C THR A 17 -6.57 -11.93 -9.64
N PRO A 18 -6.61 -10.58 -9.73
CA PRO A 18 -5.78 -9.78 -8.86
C PRO A 18 -6.16 -10.26 -7.46
N THR A 19 -5.18 -10.84 -6.76
CA THR A 19 -5.36 -11.17 -5.35
C THR A 19 -5.56 -9.83 -4.68
N THR A 20 -6.82 -9.45 -4.51
CA THR A 20 -7.21 -8.34 -3.66
C THR A 20 -6.67 -8.73 -2.30
N LEU A 21 -5.55 -8.12 -1.92
CA LEU A 21 -5.08 -8.10 -0.55
C LEU A 21 -6.19 -7.42 0.24
N THR A 22 -7.13 -8.23 0.72
CA THR A 22 -8.02 -7.84 1.80
C THR A 22 -7.11 -7.65 3.00
N VAL A 23 -6.53 -6.45 3.09
CA VAL A 23 -6.11 -5.89 4.36
C VAL A 23 -7.41 -5.82 5.16
N ALA A 24 -7.65 -6.85 5.96
CA ALA A 24 -8.55 -6.75 7.10
C ALA A 24 -7.89 -5.77 8.06
N ALA A 25 -7.93 -4.48 7.72
CA ALA A 25 -7.58 -3.42 8.62
C ALA A 25 -8.56 -3.57 9.79
N PRO A 26 -8.12 -3.83 11.02
CA PRO A 26 -8.95 -3.47 12.15
C PRO A 26 -9.29 -2.00 11.94
N ARG A 27 -10.57 -1.69 11.75
CA ARG A 27 -11.06 -0.32 11.80
C ARG A 27 -10.84 0.12 13.24
N HIS A 28 -9.62 0.55 13.53
CA HIS A 28 -9.33 1.38 14.68
C HIS A 28 -10.16 2.61 14.42
N GLU A 29 -11.30 2.68 15.10
CA GLU A 29 -12.03 3.92 15.27
C GLU A 29 -11.01 4.89 15.84
N LEU A 30 -10.48 5.74 14.96
CA LEU A 30 -9.67 6.89 15.33
C LEU A 30 -10.58 7.68 16.25
N GLY A 31 -10.43 7.45 17.55
CA GLY A 31 -11.14 8.18 18.56
C GLY A 31 -10.99 9.64 18.21
N THR A 32 -12.13 10.30 17.97
CA THR A 32 -12.28 11.69 17.55
C THR A 32 -11.86 12.66 18.65
N SER A 33 -10.87 12.28 19.45
CA SER A 33 -10.22 13.15 20.40
C SER A 33 -9.20 13.99 19.65
N PRO A 34 -9.26 15.33 19.73
CA PRO A 34 -8.30 16.20 19.07
C PRO A 34 -6.85 15.92 19.48
N ALA A 35 -6.63 15.39 20.69
CA ALA A 35 -5.32 14.95 21.15
C ALA A 35 -4.82 13.64 20.49
N ALA A 36 -5.73 12.74 20.11
CA ALA A 36 -5.39 11.52 19.36
C ALA A 36 -5.07 11.84 17.90
N ASN A 37 -5.79 12.80 17.30
CA ASN A 37 -5.52 13.28 15.94
C ASN A 37 -4.20 14.07 15.86
N ALA A 38 -3.82 14.82 16.89
CA ALA A 38 -2.55 15.54 16.92
C ALA A 38 -1.31 14.62 16.93
N GLN A 39 -1.43 13.41 17.49
CA GLN A 39 -0.31 12.44 17.56
C GLN A 39 -0.28 11.46 16.39
N TRP A 40 -1.34 11.43 15.58
CA TRP A 40 -1.45 10.50 14.46
C TRP A 40 -0.38 10.73 13.37
N PRO A 41 -0.06 11.97 12.95
CA PRO A 41 0.98 12.23 11.95
C PRO A 41 2.34 11.72 12.39
N ASP A 42 2.76 12.00 13.63
CA ASP A 42 4.04 11.53 14.17
C ASP A 42 4.12 10.00 14.21
N ARG A 43 3.03 9.32 14.62
CA ARG A 43 2.98 7.86 14.61
C ARG A 43 3.08 7.30 13.19
N LEU A 44 2.38 7.92 12.24
CA LEU A 44 2.40 7.51 10.85
C LEU A 44 3.79 7.69 10.22
N ILE A 45 4.42 8.85 10.44
CA ILE A 45 5.79 9.13 9.93
C ILE A 45 6.78 8.11 10.51
N ARG A 46 6.68 7.79 11.81
CA ARG A 46 7.54 6.77 12.44
C ARG A 46 7.35 5.39 11.84
N LEU A 47 6.12 4.97 11.61
CA LEU A 47 5.81 3.68 10.97
C LEU A 47 6.39 3.64 9.55
N LEU A 48 6.11 4.66 8.74
CA LEU A 48 6.62 4.74 7.36
C LEU A 48 8.15 4.77 7.32
N THR A 49 8.80 5.43 8.27
CA THR A 49 10.27 5.41 8.40
C THR A 49 10.79 4.00 8.64
N GLN A 50 10.13 3.20 9.47
CA GLN A 50 10.52 1.81 9.72
C GLN A 50 10.36 0.96 8.45
N GLU A 51 9.23 1.10 7.76
CA GLU A 51 8.96 0.36 6.52
C GLU A 51 9.96 0.72 5.41
N VAL A 52 10.27 2.00 5.22
CA VAL A 52 11.27 2.43 4.22
C VAL A 52 12.67 1.90 4.59
N ARG A 53 13.05 1.92 5.86
CA ARG A 53 14.33 1.32 6.29
C ARG A 53 14.37 -0.19 6.04
N ALA A 54 13.26 -0.90 6.27
CA ALA A 54 13.17 -2.32 5.97
C ALA A 54 13.30 -2.58 4.46
N ALA A 55 12.68 -1.74 3.62
CA ALA A 55 12.80 -1.83 2.16
C ALA A 55 14.24 -1.57 1.69
N VAL A 56 14.94 -0.59 2.27
CA VAL A 56 16.36 -0.33 1.98
C VAL A 56 17.23 -1.51 2.42
N ALA A 57 17.03 -2.04 3.63
CA ALA A 57 17.77 -3.19 4.13
C ALA A 57 17.51 -4.46 3.29
N GLY A 58 16.31 -4.62 2.74
CA GLY A 58 15.93 -5.69 1.83
C GLY A 58 16.40 -5.50 0.38
N GLY A 59 17.05 -4.38 0.05
CA GLY A 59 17.53 -4.07 -1.29
C GLY A 59 16.41 -3.71 -2.30
N LEU A 60 15.19 -3.46 -1.83
CA LEU A 60 14.07 -3.00 -2.65
C LEU A 60 14.21 -1.53 -3.06
N LEU A 61 14.92 -0.75 -2.25
CA LEU A 61 15.24 0.65 -2.48
C LEU A 61 16.72 0.88 -2.18
N THR A 62 17.34 1.79 -2.93
CA THR A 62 18.61 2.39 -2.50
C THR A 62 18.37 3.34 -1.32
N ALA A 63 19.44 3.64 -0.56
CA ALA A 63 19.35 4.60 0.53
C ALA A 63 18.85 5.99 0.06
N ALA A 64 19.29 6.43 -1.12
CA ALA A 64 18.86 7.70 -1.70
C ALA A 64 17.36 7.70 -2.06
N GLU A 65 16.85 6.62 -2.66
CA GLU A 65 15.41 6.48 -2.96
C GLU A 65 14.57 6.43 -1.68
N GLY A 66 15.07 5.79 -0.63
CA GLY A 66 14.41 5.77 0.68
C GLY A 66 14.25 7.16 1.29
N GLU A 67 15.32 7.96 1.30
CA GLU A 67 15.28 9.35 1.79
C GLU A 67 14.33 10.23 0.96
N GLN A 68 14.36 10.10 -0.36
CA GLN A 68 13.45 10.83 -1.26
C GLN A 68 11.98 10.44 -1.03
N LEU A 69 11.72 9.15 -0.84
CA LEU A 69 10.37 8.64 -0.56
C LEU A 69 9.86 9.18 0.77
N LEU A 70 10.66 9.16 1.83
CA LEU A 70 10.28 9.69 3.13
C LEU A 70 9.97 11.19 3.07
N ALA A 71 10.82 11.98 2.42
CA ALA A 71 10.58 13.41 2.25
C ALA A 71 9.24 13.69 1.53
N ARG A 72 8.93 12.91 0.48
CA ARG A 72 7.68 13.05 -0.26
C ARG A 72 6.47 12.64 0.58
N LEU A 73 6.58 11.56 1.35
CA LEU A 73 5.50 11.10 2.24
C LEU A 73 5.19 12.12 3.33
N THR A 74 6.21 12.75 3.93
CA THR A 74 6.02 13.83 4.91
C THR A 74 5.20 14.98 4.33
N LEU A 75 5.52 15.44 3.11
CA LEU A 75 4.76 16.49 2.44
C LEU A 75 3.30 16.10 2.17
N VAL A 76 3.08 14.86 1.69
CA VAL A 76 1.72 14.37 1.41
C VAL A 76 0.88 14.27 2.68
N ILE A 77 1.48 13.83 3.79
CA ILE A 77 0.81 13.75 5.10
C ILE A 77 0.46 15.16 5.58
N ASP A 78 1.39 16.11 5.52
CA ASP A 78 1.14 17.50 5.90
C ASP A 78 0.00 18.14 5.08
N GLN A 79 -0.01 17.91 3.77
CA GLN A 79 -1.08 18.35 2.88
C GLN A 79 -2.43 17.71 3.20
N ALA A 80 -2.46 16.41 3.50
CA ALA A 80 -3.69 15.70 3.86
C ALA A 80 -4.25 16.15 5.22
N MET A 81 -3.38 16.61 6.12
CA MET A 81 -3.75 17.11 7.44
C MET A 81 -4.19 18.58 7.43
N THR A 82 -3.74 19.34 6.43
CA THR A 82 -4.15 20.74 6.26
C THR A 82 -5.53 20.77 5.60
N PRO A 83 -6.59 21.25 6.28
CA PRO A 83 -7.91 21.32 5.68
C PRO A 83 -7.83 22.25 4.45
N THR A 84 -8.17 21.71 3.29
CA THR A 84 -8.38 22.51 2.07
C THR A 84 -9.59 23.40 2.32
N ARG A 85 -9.31 24.66 2.66
CA ARG A 85 -10.35 25.68 2.83
C ARG A 85 -10.95 26.00 1.45
N PRO A 86 -12.29 25.89 1.26
CA PRO A 86 -12.95 26.47 0.09
C PRO A 86 -13.00 28.00 0.16
#